data_AF-A0A0A9WQR2-F1
#
_entry.id   AF-A0A0A9WQR2-F1
#
_cell.length_a   1.000
_cell.length_b   1.000
_cell.length_c   1.000
_cell.angle_alpha   90.00
_cell.angle_beta   90.00
_cell.angle_gamma   90.00
#
_symmetry.space_group_name_H-M   'P 1'
#
loop_
_entity.id
_entity.type
_entity.pdbx_description
1 polymer ?
#
loop_
_entity_poly.entity_id
_entity_poly.type
_entity_poly.pdbx_seq_one_letter_code
_entity_poly.pdbx_strand_id
1 'polypeptide(L)'
;MVMNHYKMREDVVMYNLAGMGCSASVISVDLATDLLQMSTKKDPLALVLCMENLTQNLYTGTDRAMLVTNALFRMGGAAILLSRRSTSSKTKCKATYRLRNLVRVSLANDDEAYHAVYQDFDNDRDMKVGVRLLKVLPTVAARALAKNVTILGQQILPWHEKLRYGVALLLYNYEKYKLKRIKQSDCVAAEGIRPQKHV
;
A
#
# COMPACT_ATOMS: atom_id res chain seq x y z
N MET A 1 -8.18 -10.56 26.22
CA MET A 1 -8.65 -11.00 24.88
C MET A 1 -10.05 -10.44 24.64
N VAL A 2 -10.26 -9.72 23.54
CA VAL A 2 -11.48 -8.90 23.27
C VAL A 2 -12.77 -9.73 23.33
N MET A 3 -12.73 -10.95 22.81
CA MET A 3 -13.83 -11.91 22.87
C MET A 3 -14.36 -12.12 24.30
N ASN A 4 -13.46 -12.41 25.24
CA ASN A 4 -13.82 -12.63 26.64
C ASN A 4 -14.27 -11.34 27.34
N HIS A 5 -13.66 -10.20 27.00
CA HIS A 5 -14.03 -8.91 27.58
C HIS A 5 -15.47 -8.51 27.24
N TYR A 6 -15.86 -8.66 25.98
CA TYR A 6 -17.22 -8.34 25.50
C TYR A 6 -18.20 -9.51 25.57
N LYS A 7 -17.80 -10.64 26.16
CA LYS A 7 -18.62 -11.86 26.26
C LYS A 7 -19.28 -12.23 24.93
N MET A 8 -18.46 -12.21 23.87
CA MET A 8 -18.92 -12.56 22.54
C MET A 8 -19.38 -14.03 22.50
N ARG A 9 -20.28 -14.34 21.58
CA ARG A 9 -20.83 -15.70 21.40
C ARG A 9 -19.72 -16.71 21.10
N GLU A 10 -19.96 -17.95 21.51
CA GLU A 10 -19.03 -19.08 21.30
C GLU A 10 -18.87 -19.46 19.83
N ASP A 11 -19.85 -19.12 18.96
CA ASP A 11 -19.85 -19.45 17.53
C ASP A 11 -19.08 -18.44 16.65
N VAL A 12 -18.38 -17.49 17.27
CA VAL A 12 -17.60 -16.46 16.58
C VAL A 12 -16.25 -17.03 16.15
N VAL A 13 -15.95 -16.91 14.86
CA VAL A 13 -14.66 -17.30 14.30
C VAL A 13 -13.68 -16.13 14.44
N MET A 14 -12.53 -16.39 15.04
CA MET A 14 -11.48 -15.39 15.29
C MET A 14 -10.26 -15.66 14.42
N TYR A 15 -9.72 -14.61 13.80
CA TYR A 15 -8.45 -14.63 13.08
C TYR A 15 -7.52 -13.61 13.72
N ASN A 16 -6.26 -13.99 13.94
CA ASN A 16 -5.21 -13.08 14.41
C ASN A 16 -4.16 -12.94 13.31
N LEU A 17 -3.98 -11.72 12.79
CA LEU A 17 -3.02 -11.44 11.74
C LEU A 17 -1.77 -10.79 12.35
N ALA A 18 -0.60 -11.30 11.99
CA ALA A 18 0.68 -10.82 12.48
C ALA A 18 1.67 -10.65 11.31
N GLY A 19 2.74 -9.88 11.52
CA GLY A 19 3.84 -9.74 10.55
C GLY A 19 3.58 -8.81 9.35
N MET A 20 2.43 -8.14 9.27
CA MET A 20 2.10 -7.24 8.14
C MET A 20 2.37 -5.75 8.42
N GLY A 21 2.69 -5.41 9.67
CA GLY A 21 2.95 -4.03 10.11
C GLY A 21 1.80 -3.07 9.77
N CYS A 22 2.13 -1.85 9.32
CA CYS A 22 1.19 -0.78 9.02
C CYS A 22 0.11 -1.12 7.97
N SER A 23 0.32 -2.17 7.17
CA SER A 23 -0.65 -2.62 6.15
C SER A 23 -1.72 -3.57 6.70
N ALA A 24 -1.56 -4.04 7.95
CA ALA A 24 -2.39 -5.09 8.54
C ALA A 24 -3.89 -4.74 8.53
N SER A 25 -4.24 -3.48 8.76
CA SER A 25 -5.64 -3.05 8.85
C SER A 25 -6.40 -3.22 7.52
N VAL A 26 -5.82 -2.73 6.42
CA VAL A 26 -6.44 -2.83 5.10
C VAL A 26 -6.49 -4.29 4.62
N ILE A 27 -5.45 -5.07 4.93
CA ILE A 27 -5.43 -6.52 4.63
C ILE A 27 -6.50 -7.26 5.44
N SER A 28 -6.72 -6.87 6.69
CA SER A 28 -7.78 -7.45 7.53
C SER A 28 -9.16 -7.18 6.95
N VAL A 29 -9.38 -5.98 6.38
CA VAL A 29 -10.63 -5.62 5.70
C VAL A 29 -10.83 -6.46 4.43
N ASP A 30 -9.76 -6.70 3.68
CA ASP A 30 -9.77 -7.55 2.48
C ASP A 30 -10.18 -8.99 2.84
N LEU A 31 -9.48 -9.60 3.79
CA LEU A 31 -9.80 -10.93 4.30
C LEU A 31 -11.22 -11.02 4.86
N ALA A 32 -11.63 -10.03 5.66
CA ALA A 32 -12.98 -9.99 6.21
C ALA A 32 -14.05 -9.88 5.12
N THR A 33 -13.76 -9.18 4.03
CA THR A 33 -14.66 -9.06 2.87
C THR A 33 -14.83 -10.41 2.18
N ASP A 34 -13.75 -11.13 1.92
CA ASP A 34 -13.80 -12.47 1.31
C ASP A 34 -14.56 -13.46 2.19
N LEU A 35 -14.26 -13.49 3.49
CA LEU A 35 -14.97 -14.33 4.47
C LEU A 35 -16.47 -13.97 4.54
N LEU A 36 -16.78 -12.67 4.52
CA LEU A 36 -18.17 -12.19 4.47
C LEU A 36 -18.86 -12.55 3.17
N GLN A 37 -18.17 -12.72 2.05
CA GLN A 37 -18.81 -13.15 0.80
C GLN A 37 -19.05 -14.66 0.80
N MET A 38 -18.11 -15.46 1.29
CA MET A 38 -18.17 -16.93 1.31
C MET A 38 -19.07 -17.50 2.43
N SER A 39 -19.36 -16.72 3.48
CA SER A 39 -20.12 -17.21 4.63
C SER A 39 -21.54 -17.69 4.27
N THR A 40 -21.93 -18.86 4.76
CA THR A 40 -23.30 -19.40 4.60
C THR A 40 -24.28 -18.87 5.65
N LYS A 41 -23.80 -18.14 6.67
CA LYS A 41 -24.64 -17.62 7.75
C LYS A 41 -25.66 -16.58 7.23
N LYS A 42 -26.85 -16.55 7.82
CA LYS A 42 -27.88 -15.52 7.56
C LYS A 42 -27.45 -14.19 8.20
N ASP A 43 -27.21 -13.17 7.38
CA ASP A 43 -26.69 -11.84 7.74
C ASP A 43 -25.36 -11.90 8.54
N PRO A 44 -24.25 -12.32 7.90
CA PRO A 44 -22.95 -12.39 8.56
C PRO A 44 -22.40 -10.97 8.81
N LEU A 45 -21.73 -10.84 9.95
CA LEU A 45 -21.05 -9.63 10.40
C LEU A 45 -19.58 -9.98 10.65
N ALA A 46 -18.69 -9.07 10.27
CA ALA A 46 -17.26 -9.19 10.58
C ALA A 46 -16.83 -7.94 11.34
N LEU A 47 -16.16 -8.15 12.47
CA LEU A 47 -15.53 -7.10 13.24
C LEU A 47 -14.02 -7.15 12.96
N VAL A 48 -13.51 -6.11 12.32
CA VAL A 48 -12.08 -5.91 12.12
C VAL A 48 -11.57 -5.02 13.24
N LEU A 49 -10.60 -5.51 14.00
CA LEU A 49 -9.94 -4.76 15.06
C LEU A 49 -8.45 -4.64 14.75
N CYS A 50 -7.92 -3.44 14.89
CA CYS A 50 -6.49 -3.16 14.81
C CYS A 50 -6.07 -2.44 16.07
N MET A 51 -4.96 -2.85 16.67
CA MET A 51 -4.38 -2.24 17.85
C MET A 51 -2.87 -2.25 17.71
N GLU A 52 -2.24 -1.12 17.97
CA GLU A 52 -0.79 -0.92 17.95
C GLU A 52 -0.34 -0.52 19.36
N ASN A 53 0.58 -1.28 19.93
CA ASN A 53 1.17 -1.01 21.24
C ASN A 53 2.70 -0.89 21.12
N LEU A 54 3.22 0.32 21.37
CA LEU A 54 4.65 0.62 21.26
C LEU A 54 5.46 0.28 22.49
N THR A 55 4.82 0.00 23.63
CA THR A 55 5.55 -0.14 24.91
C THR A 55 6.66 -1.20 24.86
N GLN A 56 6.54 -2.21 23.99
CA GLN A 56 7.54 -3.26 23.81
C GLN A 56 8.57 -2.97 22.71
N ASN A 57 8.36 -1.94 21.88
CA ASN A 57 9.16 -1.65 20.68
C ASN A 57 9.92 -0.31 20.76
N LEU A 58 10.05 0.28 21.96
CA LEU A 58 10.80 1.52 22.14
C LEU A 58 12.30 1.26 21.97
N TYR A 59 12.92 1.93 20.99
CA TYR A 59 14.36 1.80 20.76
C TYR A 59 15.17 2.70 21.70
N THR A 60 16.17 2.16 22.38
CA THR A 60 17.00 2.88 23.37
C THR A 60 18.48 2.93 23.01
N GLY A 61 18.83 2.57 21.78
CA GLY A 61 20.20 2.65 21.26
C GLY A 61 20.48 3.97 20.55
N THR A 62 21.60 4.04 19.84
CA THR A 62 22.09 5.28 19.22
C THR A 62 21.92 5.34 17.70
N ASP A 63 21.50 4.24 17.06
CA ASP A 63 21.32 4.19 15.61
C ASP A 63 20.20 5.14 15.17
N ARG A 64 20.58 6.17 14.41
CA ARG A 64 19.66 7.20 13.92
C ARG A 64 18.53 6.62 13.07
N ALA A 65 18.80 5.58 12.27
CA ALA A 65 17.78 4.96 11.41
C ALA A 65 16.71 4.23 12.22
N MET A 66 17.03 3.79 13.43
CA MET A 66 16.09 3.18 14.37
C MET A 66 15.44 4.21 15.28
N LEU A 67 16.16 5.25 15.73
CA LEU A 67 15.62 6.31 16.59
C LEU A 67 14.46 7.09 15.98
N VAL A 68 14.43 7.24 14.65
CA VAL A 68 13.32 7.91 13.94
C VAL A 68 11.98 7.25 14.25
N THR A 69 11.95 5.94 14.49
CA THR A 69 10.71 5.22 14.81
C THR A 69 10.06 5.69 16.11
N ASN A 70 10.85 6.05 17.11
CA ASN A 70 10.35 6.60 18.38
C ASN A 70 9.63 7.94 18.20
N ALA A 71 10.01 8.72 17.19
CA ALA A 71 9.36 9.99 16.87
C ALA A 71 8.09 9.82 16.04
N LEU A 72 8.08 8.83 15.12
CA LEU A 72 7.00 8.60 14.16
C LEU A 72 5.84 7.77 14.72
N PHE A 73 6.15 6.69 15.44
CA PHE A 73 5.12 5.72 15.84
C PHE A 73 4.37 6.19 17.09
N ARG A 74 3.08 5.87 17.14
CA ARG A 74 2.16 6.19 18.24
C ARG A 74 1.22 5.03 18.50
N MET A 75 0.78 4.91 19.74
CA MET A 75 -0.13 3.86 20.17
C MET A 75 -1.55 4.24 19.76
N GLY A 76 -2.34 3.25 19.36
CA GLY A 76 -3.71 3.50 18.97
C GLY A 76 -4.43 2.22 18.60
N GLY A 77 -5.75 2.31 18.51
CA GLY A 77 -6.60 1.22 18.07
C GLY A 77 -7.79 1.73 17.28
N ALA A 78 -8.25 0.92 16.35
CA ALA A 78 -9.41 1.19 15.53
C ALA A 78 -10.22 -0.10 15.33
N ALA A 79 -11.54 0.05 15.22
CA ALA A 79 -12.46 -1.05 14.95
C ALA A 79 -13.42 -0.67 13.82
N ILE A 80 -13.65 -1.60 12.90
CA ILE A 80 -14.58 -1.45 11.79
C ILE A 80 -15.54 -2.64 11.79
N LEU A 81 -16.84 -2.36 11.76
CA LEU A 81 -17.87 -3.37 11.60
C LEU A 81 -18.29 -3.43 10.13
N LEU A 82 -18.18 -4.61 9.53
CA LEU A 82 -18.55 -4.88 8.15
C LEU A 82 -19.77 -5.80 8.09
N SER A 83 -20.65 -5.52 7.13
CA SER A 83 -21.83 -6.33 6.82
C SER A 83 -21.95 -6.54 5.33
N ARG A 84 -22.49 -7.70 4.93
CA ARG A 84 -22.76 -8.01 3.52
C ARG A 84 -23.83 -7.10 2.90
N ARG A 85 -24.80 -6.67 3.72
CA ARG A 85 -25.94 -5.83 3.32
C ARG A 85 -25.83 -4.44 3.93
N SER A 86 -26.30 -3.43 3.19
CA SER A 86 -26.35 -2.02 3.63
C SER A 86 -27.24 -1.82 4.86
N THR A 87 -28.27 -2.66 4.98
CA THR A 87 -29.12 -2.82 6.15
C THR A 87 -29.06 -4.29 6.56
N SER A 88 -28.60 -4.55 7.78
CA SER A 88 -28.68 -5.89 8.36
C SER A 88 -30.02 -6.01 9.09
N SER A 89 -30.70 -7.16 9.01
CA SER A 89 -31.96 -7.37 9.75
C SER A 89 -31.79 -7.17 11.27
N LYS A 90 -30.56 -7.27 11.79
CA LYS A 90 -30.22 -7.13 13.21
C LYS A 90 -29.73 -5.74 13.60
N THR A 91 -29.33 -4.91 12.65
CA THR A 91 -28.73 -3.59 12.93
C THR A 91 -29.62 -2.51 12.32
N LYS A 92 -30.26 -1.69 13.16
CA LYS A 92 -31.07 -0.55 12.70
C LYS A 92 -30.24 0.55 12.02
N CYS A 93 -28.92 0.48 12.10
CA CYS A 93 -28.00 1.45 11.51
C CYS A 93 -27.71 1.10 10.04
N LYS A 94 -27.92 2.08 9.16
CA LYS A 94 -27.52 2.04 7.75
C LYS A 94 -26.00 2.23 7.65
N ALA A 95 -25.34 1.46 6.78
CA ALA A 95 -23.91 1.63 6.54
C ALA A 95 -23.59 3.03 5.98
N THR A 96 -22.64 3.74 6.61
CA THR A 96 -22.17 5.07 6.17
C THR A 96 -21.39 4.97 4.86
N TYR A 97 -20.56 3.92 4.73
CA TYR A 97 -19.70 3.69 3.58
C TYR A 97 -19.94 2.31 2.99
N ARG A 98 -19.74 2.18 1.68
CA ARG A 98 -19.77 0.90 0.96
C ARG A 98 -18.41 0.65 0.34
N LEU A 99 -17.76 -0.44 0.73
CA LEU A 99 -16.56 -0.93 0.07
C LEU A 99 -16.95 -1.39 -1.35
N ARG A 100 -16.35 -0.77 -2.38
CA ARG A 100 -16.59 -1.12 -3.78
C ARG A 100 -15.45 -1.94 -4.36
N ASN A 101 -14.23 -1.41 -4.25
CA ASN A 101 -13.03 -1.98 -4.83
C ASN A 101 -11.92 -1.92 -3.78
N LEU A 102 -11.15 -2.99 -3.69
CA LEU A 102 -9.95 -3.09 -2.87
C LEU A 102 -8.89 -3.77 -3.73
N VAL A 103 -7.71 -3.17 -3.79
CA VAL A 103 -6.57 -3.70 -4.55
C VAL A 103 -5.36 -3.75 -3.64
N ARG A 104 -4.72 -4.91 -3.57
CA ARG A 104 -3.42 -5.09 -2.94
C ARG A 104 -2.30 -5.08 -3.97
N VAL A 105 -1.22 -4.38 -3.66
CA VAL A 105 0.04 -4.42 -4.41
C VAL A 105 1.16 -4.79 -3.45
N SER A 106 2.02 -5.70 -3.88
CA SER A 106 3.22 -6.12 -3.14
C SER A 106 4.47 -5.88 -3.97
N LEU A 107 5.51 -5.37 -3.34
CA LEU A 107 6.86 -5.25 -3.89
C LEU A 107 7.82 -6.27 -3.27
N ALA A 108 7.31 -7.40 -2.78
CA ALA A 108 8.12 -8.39 -2.03
C ALA A 108 9.31 -8.97 -2.82
N ASN A 109 9.29 -8.92 -4.14
CA ASN A 109 10.40 -9.39 -5.00
C ASN A 109 11.48 -8.31 -5.22
N ASP A 110 11.31 -7.10 -4.70
CA ASP A 110 12.28 -6.01 -4.82
C ASP A 110 13.09 -5.94 -3.52
N ASP A 111 14.38 -6.28 -3.57
CA ASP A 111 15.27 -6.32 -2.39
C ASP A 111 15.36 -4.95 -1.70
N GLU A 112 15.35 -3.86 -2.47
CA GLU A 112 15.35 -2.50 -1.93
C GLU A 112 14.07 -2.23 -1.12
N ALA A 113 12.94 -2.74 -1.60
CA ALA A 113 11.66 -2.62 -0.91
C ALA A 113 11.58 -3.53 0.33
N TYR A 114 12.14 -4.73 0.24
CA TYR A 114 12.21 -5.69 1.34
C TYR A 114 13.03 -5.14 2.52
N HIS A 115 14.18 -4.52 2.24
CA HIS A 115 15.05 -3.95 3.26
C HIS A 115 14.67 -2.52 3.71
N ALA A 116 13.67 -1.89 3.08
CA ALA A 116 13.29 -0.50 3.38
C ALA A 116 12.81 -0.30 4.84
N VAL A 117 12.11 -1.30 5.39
CA VAL A 117 11.67 -1.36 6.79
C VAL A 117 11.94 -2.76 7.31
N TYR A 118 12.86 -2.90 8.26
CA TYR A 118 13.23 -4.20 8.79
C TYR A 118 13.48 -4.11 10.30
N GLN A 119 13.04 -5.11 11.05
CA GLN A 119 13.38 -5.22 12.47
C GLN A 119 14.72 -5.95 12.58
N ASP A 120 15.70 -5.27 13.16
CA ASP A 120 17.08 -5.74 13.19
C ASP A 120 17.74 -5.37 14.52
N PHE A 121 18.91 -5.94 14.76
CA PHE A 121 19.78 -5.51 15.85
C PHE A 121 20.56 -4.26 15.44
N ASP A 122 20.80 -3.36 16.40
CA ASP A 122 21.77 -2.30 16.19
C ASP A 122 23.21 -2.84 16.20
N ASN A 123 24.12 -2.05 15.66
CA ASN A 123 25.55 -2.39 15.60
C ASN A 123 26.30 -1.94 16.87
N ASP A 124 25.58 -1.58 17.94
CA ASP A 124 26.16 -1.17 19.21
C ASP A 124 26.48 -2.42 20.06
N ARG A 125 27.35 -2.27 21.07
CA ARG A 125 27.77 -3.39 21.94
C ARG A 125 26.60 -4.11 22.63
N ASP A 126 25.52 -3.39 22.87
CA ASP A 126 24.34 -3.88 23.59
C ASP A 126 23.38 -4.68 22.68
N MET A 127 23.59 -4.67 21.35
CA MET A 127 22.78 -5.38 20.35
C MET A 127 21.27 -5.21 20.61
N LYS A 128 20.83 -3.96 20.70
CA LYS A 128 19.43 -3.63 20.97
C LYS A 128 18.60 -3.84 19.72
N VAL A 129 17.42 -4.44 19.87
CA VAL A 129 16.47 -4.63 18.78
C VAL A 129 15.76 -3.31 18.48
N GLY A 130 15.69 -2.96 17.20
CA GLY A 130 14.93 -1.81 16.73
C GLY A 130 14.38 -2.02 15.33
N VAL A 131 13.43 -1.17 14.93
CA VAL A 131 12.95 -1.13 13.55
C VAL A 131 13.77 -0.12 12.77
N ARG A 132 14.55 -0.60 11.80
CA ARG A 132 15.39 0.22 10.94
C ARG A 132 14.54 0.78 9.79
N LEU A 133 14.51 2.10 9.64
CA LEU A 133 13.89 2.78 8.50
C LEU A 133 14.96 3.33 7.57
N LEU A 134 15.06 2.78 6.36
CA LEU A 134 15.99 3.29 5.36
C LEU A 134 15.44 4.54 4.66
N LYS A 135 16.35 5.42 4.23
CA LYS A 135 16.00 6.66 3.49
C LYS A 135 15.29 6.41 2.16
N VAL A 136 15.38 5.19 1.64
CA VAL A 136 14.72 4.76 0.41
C VAL A 136 13.24 4.44 0.60
N LEU A 137 12.75 4.38 1.84
CA LEU A 137 11.36 4.08 2.15
C LEU A 137 10.35 4.98 1.40
N PRO A 138 10.52 6.32 1.33
CA PRO A 138 9.57 7.16 0.62
C PRO A 138 9.52 6.89 -0.89
N THR A 139 10.67 6.58 -1.51
CA THR A 139 10.72 6.28 -2.96
C THR A 139 10.10 4.91 -3.25
N VAL A 140 10.37 3.90 -2.44
CA VAL A 140 9.70 2.58 -2.49
C VAL A 140 8.18 2.74 -2.31
N ALA A 141 7.75 3.49 -1.30
CA ALA A 141 6.33 3.74 -1.03
C ALA A 141 5.64 4.45 -2.21
N ALA A 142 6.29 5.44 -2.81
CA ALA A 142 5.78 6.13 -3.99
C ALA A 142 5.62 5.17 -5.19
N ARG A 143 6.59 4.28 -5.43
CA ARG A 143 6.50 3.24 -6.48
C ARG A 143 5.33 2.29 -6.21
N ALA A 144 5.17 1.81 -4.97
CA ALA A 144 4.07 0.93 -4.60
C ALA A 144 2.71 1.61 -4.77
N LEU A 145 2.59 2.87 -4.32
CA LEU A 145 1.39 3.67 -4.45
C LEU A 145 1.04 3.94 -5.93
N ALA A 146 2.02 4.30 -6.75
CA ALA A 146 1.81 4.54 -8.19
C ALA A 146 1.26 3.29 -8.89
N LYS A 147 1.82 2.11 -8.59
CA LYS A 147 1.29 0.82 -9.09
C LYS A 147 -0.14 0.57 -8.60
N ASN A 148 -0.41 0.80 -7.31
CA ASN A 148 -1.73 0.59 -6.72
C ASN A 148 -2.79 1.52 -7.33
N VAL A 149 -2.50 2.82 -7.42
CA VAL A 149 -3.39 3.83 -8.00
C VAL A 149 -3.63 3.59 -9.48
N THR A 150 -2.64 3.07 -10.21
CA THR A 150 -2.81 2.74 -11.64
C THR A 150 -3.82 1.59 -11.82
N ILE A 151 -3.73 0.54 -11.02
CA ILE A 151 -4.68 -0.59 -11.06
C ILE A 151 -6.06 -0.15 -10.55
N LEU A 152 -6.11 0.51 -9.40
CA LEU A 152 -7.35 0.97 -8.79
C LEU A 152 -8.06 2.00 -9.68
N GLY A 153 -7.30 2.94 -10.27
CA GLY A 153 -7.78 3.94 -11.21
C GLY A 153 -8.54 3.30 -12.36
N GLN A 154 -7.99 2.26 -12.98
CA GLN A 154 -8.67 1.53 -14.06
C GLN A 154 -10.00 0.88 -13.62
N GLN A 155 -10.14 0.52 -12.35
CA GLN A 155 -11.38 -0.08 -11.85
C GLN A 155 -12.44 0.96 -11.47
N ILE A 156 -12.03 2.13 -10.96
CA ILE A 156 -12.95 3.16 -10.48
C ILE A 156 -13.31 4.20 -11.54
N LEU A 157 -12.44 4.43 -12.53
CA LEU A 157 -12.64 5.47 -13.53
C LEU A 157 -13.77 5.10 -14.50
N PRO A 158 -14.71 6.03 -14.77
CA PRO A 158 -15.73 5.82 -15.78
C PRO A 158 -15.12 5.81 -17.18
N TRP A 159 -15.81 5.20 -18.14
CA TRP A 159 -15.30 5.01 -19.50
C TRP A 159 -14.90 6.30 -20.21
N HIS A 160 -15.58 7.41 -19.95
CA HIS A 160 -15.26 8.70 -20.55
C HIS A 160 -13.90 9.25 -20.10
N GLU A 161 -13.54 9.10 -18.81
CA GLU A 161 -12.24 9.53 -18.31
C GLU A 161 -11.11 8.63 -18.83
N LYS A 162 -11.38 7.32 -18.98
CA LYS A 162 -10.42 6.40 -19.61
C LYS A 162 -10.11 6.81 -21.06
N LEU A 163 -11.14 7.20 -21.82
CA LEU A 163 -10.96 7.69 -23.20
C LEU A 163 -10.17 8.99 -23.23
N ARG A 164 -10.50 9.97 -22.38
CA ARG A 164 -9.76 11.23 -22.27
C ARG A 164 -8.28 11.00 -21.96
N TYR A 165 -8.01 10.16 -20.97
CA TYR A 165 -6.64 9.78 -20.62
C TYR A 165 -5.92 9.08 -21.78
N GLY A 166 -6.60 8.15 -22.47
CA GLY A 166 -6.05 7.47 -23.64
C GLY A 166 -5.67 8.42 -24.77
N VAL A 167 -6.55 9.38 -25.10
CA VAL A 167 -6.28 10.42 -26.10
C VAL A 167 -5.11 11.32 -25.67
N ALA A 168 -5.09 11.77 -24.42
CA ALA A 168 -4.00 12.58 -23.90
C ALA A 168 -2.65 11.84 -23.95
N LEU A 169 -2.65 10.54 -23.64
CA LEU A 169 -1.45 9.70 -23.72
C LEU A 169 -0.97 9.53 -25.17
N LEU A 170 -1.89 9.37 -26.12
CA LEU A 170 -1.58 9.29 -27.55
C LEU A 170 -0.98 10.61 -28.07
N LEU A 171 -1.57 11.75 -27.72
CA LEU A 171 -1.05 13.07 -28.09
C LEU A 171 0.34 13.31 -27.49
N TYR A 172 0.52 13.00 -26.20
CA TYR A 172 1.81 13.09 -25.53
C TYR A 172 2.88 12.20 -26.19
N ASN A 173 2.55 10.94 -26.49
CA ASN A 173 3.46 10.03 -27.16
C ASN A 173 3.77 10.49 -28.59
N TYR A 174 2.80 11.05 -29.31
CA TYR A 174 2.99 11.61 -30.65
C TYR A 174 3.92 12.82 -30.64
N GLU A 175 3.75 13.77 -29.72
CA GLU A 175 4.67 14.91 -29.56
C GLU A 175 6.09 14.47 -29.20
N LYS A 176 6.21 13.51 -28.27
CA LYS A 176 7.50 12.93 -27.90
C LYS A 176 8.18 12.22 -29.06
N TYR A 177 7.41 11.50 -29.87
CA TYR A 177 7.92 10.83 -31.08
C TYR A 177 8.38 11.85 -32.13
N LYS A 178 7.60 12.92 -32.35
CA LYS A 178 7.94 14.03 -33.25
C LYS A 178 9.23 14.73 -32.81
N LEU A 179 9.38 15.04 -31.52
CA LEU A 179 10.59 15.65 -30.95
C LEU A 179 11.83 14.76 -31.08
N LYS A 180 11.69 13.44 -30.88
CA LYS A 180 12.78 12.48 -31.12
C LYS A 180 13.18 12.44 -32.59
N ARG A 181 12.21 12.47 -33.51
CA ARG A 181 12.47 12.46 -34.96
C ARG A 181 13.21 13.71 -35.41
N ILE A 182 12.83 14.88 -34.90
CA ILE A 182 13.51 16.16 -35.18
C ILE A 182 14.97 16.12 -34.67
N LYS A 183 15.19 15.72 -33.41
CA LYS A 183 16.56 15.57 -32.88
C LYS A 183 17.42 14.60 -33.68
N GLN A 184 16.84 13.51 -34.19
CA GLN A 184 17.58 12.52 -34.97
C GLN A 184 17.90 13.03 -36.38
N SER A 185 17.01 13.82 -37.00
CA SER A 185 17.30 14.53 -38.25
C SER A 185 18.42 15.57 -38.11
N ASP A 186 18.43 16.32 -37.00
CA ASP A 186 19.48 17.31 -36.72
C ASP A 186 20.85 16.67 -36.45
N CYS A 187 20.89 15.51 -35.78
CA CYS A 187 22.13 14.75 -35.56
C CYS A 187 22.73 14.20 -36.85
N VAL A 188 21.90 13.70 -37.78
CA VAL A 188 22.37 13.17 -39.09
C VAL A 188 22.86 14.30 -40.00
N ALA A 189 22.24 15.48 -39.95
CA ALA A 189 22.71 16.66 -40.67
C ALA A 189 24.07 17.18 -40.15
N ALA A 190 24.36 17.03 -38.86
CA ALA A 190 25.64 17.43 -38.26
C ALA A 190 26.80 16.47 -38.59
N GLU A 191 26.55 15.16 -38.78
CA GLU A 191 27.58 14.20 -39.18
C GLU A 191 27.95 14.23 -40.66
N GLY A 192 27.09 14.78 -41.53
CA GLY A 192 27.36 15.01 -42.95
C GLY A 192 28.32 16.17 -43.26
N ILE A 193 28.70 16.95 -42.25
CA ILE A 193 29.64 18.08 -42.36
C ILE A 193 30.96 17.71 -41.66
N ARG A 194 31.62 16.63 -42.11
CA ARG A 194 33.03 16.39 -41.80
C ARG A 194 33.84 16.59 -43.09
N PRO A 195 34.68 17.62 -43.22
CA PRO A 195 35.45 17.85 -44.43
C PRO A 195 36.41 16.68 -44.66
N GLN A 196 36.34 16.06 -45.85
CA GLN A 196 37.35 15.14 -46.34
C GLN A 196 38.68 15.89 -46.42
N LYS A 197 39.62 15.52 -45.54
CA LYS A 197 41.02 15.91 -45.68
C LYS A 197 41.59 15.13 -46.87
N HIS A 198 41.74 15.81 -48.00
CA HIS A 198 42.62 15.36 -49.08
C HIS A 198 44.08 15.59 -48.68
N VAL A 199 44.91 14.66 -49.16
CA VAL A 199 46.36 14.47 -49.01
C VAL A 199 47.18 15.75 -49.10
#